data_AF-A0A0C3FAF9-F1
#
_entry.id   AF-A0A0C3FAF9-F1
#
_cell.length_a   1.000
_cell.length_b   1.000
_cell.length_c   1.000
_cell.angle_alpha   90.00
_cell.angle_beta   90.00
_cell.angle_gamma   90.00
#
_symmetry.space_group_name_H-M   'P 1'
#
loop_
_entity.id
_entity.type
_entity.pdbx_description
1 polymer ?
#
loop_
_entity_poly.entity_id
_entity_poly.type
_entity_poly.pdbx_seq_one_letter_code
_entity_poly.pdbx_strand_id
1 'polypeptide(L)'
;MTNEIVRNSPSFNFQSLPTELTLEALSYLIIPHLFILRLLSRYWKDFFLVNESSIYRNAAHLHRFIDSPGISLLDAKLLCSDRLMKGVDSWKMFCQRRFQVEKSWVGRSLSVMQESNIMALAIQHFRVDDKHGCIIYSTLYGGLFVADIIQGRVLWSLSTDYVPHGAKCEFDEGYLLFNRDNDYIEVWRRSCDFNNAILPAVSEPDEMQWDAFVKASERHRSDKPRGHFRPWTLLQVPSVTAATLCFLYPTFLVVYKEHAILWDIPTSQVSLTITFAQSAMIDRSHGCTNNAQLTETLIFICFDKQMTVFSRVDGAQLYSLSISQISHGFTNLEILSNEPYSQTSAAADGAVLIPRTVHVYKQSDSWGDSGYFVSDHKFASGTFSFPPPWQ
;
A
#
# COMPACT_ATOMS: atom_id res chain seq x y z
N MET A 1 -53.69 -48.32 18.29
CA MET A 1 -52.43 -48.42 17.51
C MET A 1 -52.14 -47.02 16.99
N THR A 2 -51.47 -46.17 17.79
CA THR A 2 -50.00 -45.92 17.79
C THR A 2 -49.53 -45.26 16.49
N ASN A 3 -48.86 -44.12 16.44
CA ASN A 3 -48.42 -43.15 17.45
C ASN A 3 -48.06 -41.88 16.66
N GLU A 4 -48.57 -40.73 17.09
CA GLU A 4 -48.07 -39.41 16.70
C GLU A 4 -46.63 -39.27 17.18
N ILE A 5 -45.67 -39.37 16.26
CA ILE A 5 -44.28 -38.93 16.49
C ILE A 5 -43.85 -38.16 15.25
N VAL A 6 -44.18 -36.87 15.19
CA VAL A 6 -43.40 -35.91 14.42
C VAL A 6 -43.00 -34.78 15.37
N ARG A 7 -41.87 -35.06 16.01
CA ARG A 7 -40.95 -34.22 16.79
C ARG A 7 -41.21 -32.71 16.63
N ASN A 8 -41.73 -32.10 17.70
CA ASN A 8 -41.44 -30.72 18.05
C ASN A 8 -39.94 -30.61 18.33
N SER A 9 -39.13 -30.36 17.30
CA SER A 9 -37.77 -29.89 17.50
C SER A 9 -37.86 -28.58 18.29
N PRO A 10 -37.19 -28.43 19.45
CA PRO A 10 -37.19 -27.18 20.17
C PRO A 10 -36.64 -26.09 19.26
N SER A 11 -37.49 -25.15 18.87
CA SER A 11 -37.04 -23.96 18.15
C SER A 11 -36.11 -23.20 19.09
N PHE A 12 -34.84 -23.11 18.70
CA PHE A 12 -33.85 -22.36 19.47
C PHE A 12 -34.28 -20.89 19.54
N ASN A 13 -34.58 -20.41 20.75
CA ASN A 13 -35.02 -19.04 20.98
C ASN A 13 -33.82 -18.14 21.28
N PHE A 14 -33.42 -17.31 20.32
CA PHE A 14 -32.35 -16.32 20.51
C PHE A 14 -32.67 -15.29 21.60
N GLN A 15 -33.94 -15.11 21.99
CA GLN A 15 -34.33 -14.16 23.03
C GLN A 15 -33.92 -14.60 24.44
N SER A 16 -33.63 -15.89 24.64
CA SER A 16 -33.16 -16.39 25.95
C SER A 16 -31.64 -16.36 26.11
N LEU A 17 -30.90 -15.98 25.06
CA LEU A 17 -29.45 -15.87 25.15
C LEU A 17 -29.03 -14.57 25.84
N PRO A 18 -28.00 -14.60 26.70
CA PRO A 18 -27.28 -13.41 27.11
C PRO A 18 -26.83 -12.55 25.93
N THR A 19 -26.75 -11.24 26.15
CA THR A 19 -26.37 -10.27 25.12
C THR A 19 -24.98 -10.56 24.58
N GLU A 20 -24.06 -10.97 25.45
CA GLU A 20 -22.67 -11.29 25.14
C GLU A 20 -22.58 -12.46 24.17
N LEU A 21 -23.32 -13.55 24.42
CA LEU A 21 -23.33 -14.72 23.52
C LEU A 21 -24.00 -14.41 22.19
N THR A 22 -25.01 -13.54 22.20
CA THR A 22 -25.64 -13.07 20.97
C THR A 22 -24.65 -12.25 20.14
N LEU A 23 -23.93 -11.30 20.76
CA LEU A 23 -22.92 -10.50 20.07
C LEU A 23 -21.75 -11.33 19.55
N GLU A 24 -21.33 -12.34 20.31
CA GLU A 24 -20.32 -13.31 19.88
C GLU A 24 -20.80 -14.07 18.63
N ALA A 25 -22.02 -14.60 18.64
CA ALA A 25 -22.59 -15.27 17.48
C ALA A 25 -22.68 -14.34 16.25
N LEU A 26 -23.05 -13.08 16.46
CA LEU A 26 -23.10 -12.07 15.38
C LEU A 26 -21.72 -11.69 14.85
N SER A 27 -20.64 -11.87 15.62
CA SER A 27 -19.28 -11.51 15.20
C SER A 27 -18.79 -12.34 14.01
N TYR A 28 -19.38 -13.52 13.78
CA TYR A 28 -19.10 -14.40 12.64
C TYR A 28 -19.91 -14.05 11.38
N LEU A 29 -20.82 -13.07 11.45
CA LEU A 29 -21.67 -12.69 10.33
C LEU A 29 -21.11 -11.49 9.57
N ILE A 30 -21.04 -11.62 8.23
CA ILE A 30 -20.71 -10.50 7.35
C ILE A 30 -21.84 -9.45 7.33
N ILE A 31 -21.51 -8.20 6.96
CA ILE A 31 -22.46 -7.07 6.97
C ILE A 31 -23.75 -7.35 6.17
N PRO A 32 -23.73 -7.98 4.98
CA PRO A 32 -24.96 -8.34 4.29
C PRO A 32 -25.91 -9.23 5.12
N HIS A 33 -25.36 -10.20 5.86
CA HIS A 33 -26.15 -11.09 6.71
C HIS A 33 -26.69 -10.37 7.94
N LEU A 34 -25.88 -9.50 8.55
CA LEU A 34 -26.31 -8.62 9.65
C LEU A 34 -27.48 -7.73 9.22
N PHE A 35 -27.43 -7.20 7.99
CA PHE A 35 -28.53 -6.42 7.42
C PHE A 35 -29.81 -7.26 7.28
N ILE A 36 -29.72 -8.47 6.71
CA ILE A 36 -30.88 -9.36 6.57
C ILE A 36 -31.45 -9.70 7.95
N LEU A 37 -30.62 -10.08 8.91
CA LEU A 37 -31.03 -10.46 10.26
C LEU A 37 -31.80 -9.34 10.97
N ARG A 38 -31.31 -8.11 10.86
CA ARG A 38 -31.98 -6.91 11.39
C ARG A 38 -33.39 -6.72 10.83
N LEU A 39 -33.67 -7.20 9.61
CA LEU A 39 -34.98 -7.10 8.97
C LEU A 39 -35.93 -8.26 9.31
N LEU A 40 -35.45 -9.35 9.92
CA LEU A 40 -36.27 -10.54 10.16
C LEU A 40 -37.33 -10.34 11.26
N SER A 41 -37.05 -9.54 12.31
CA SER A 41 -37.99 -9.35 13.42
C SER A 41 -37.78 -8.02 14.16
N ARG A 42 -38.80 -7.59 14.94
CA ARG A 42 -38.67 -6.42 15.82
C ARG A 42 -37.60 -6.61 16.89
N TYR A 43 -37.51 -7.82 17.46
CA TYR A 43 -36.47 -8.16 18.42
C TYR A 43 -35.06 -7.88 17.86
N TRP A 44 -34.77 -8.38 16.64
CA TRP A 44 -33.46 -8.13 16.02
C TRP A 44 -33.25 -6.66 15.71
N LYS A 45 -34.27 -5.95 15.23
CA LYS A 45 -34.19 -4.51 15.02
C LYS A 45 -33.82 -3.76 16.30
N ASP A 46 -34.48 -4.06 17.41
CA ASP A 46 -34.26 -3.40 18.70
C ASP A 46 -32.89 -3.78 19.28
N PHE A 47 -32.51 -5.06 19.20
CA PHE A 47 -31.18 -5.54 19.60
C PHE A 47 -30.06 -4.82 18.86
N PHE A 48 -30.22 -4.62 17.53
CA PHE A 48 -29.26 -3.88 16.71
C PHE A 48 -29.20 -2.39 17.07
N LEU A 49 -30.32 -1.76 17.44
CA LEU A 49 -30.32 -0.36 17.85
C LEU A 49 -29.55 -0.16 19.16
N VAL A 50 -29.72 -1.06 20.13
CA VAL A 50 -29.04 -0.97 21.43
C VAL A 50 -27.55 -1.30 21.31
N ASN A 51 -27.19 -2.28 20.47
CA ASN A 51 -25.82 -2.79 20.37
C ASN A 51 -25.10 -2.40 19.07
N GLU A 52 -25.54 -1.34 18.38
CA GLU A 52 -25.07 -0.98 17.04
C GLU A 52 -23.54 -0.88 16.98
N SER A 53 -22.94 -0.20 17.95
CA SER A 53 -21.50 -0.01 18.05
C SER A 53 -20.73 -1.35 18.10
N SER A 54 -21.11 -2.26 19.00
CA SER A 54 -20.43 -3.55 19.18
C SER A 54 -20.56 -4.45 17.94
N ILE A 55 -21.75 -4.50 17.35
CA ILE A 55 -22.03 -5.31 16.16
C ILE A 55 -21.16 -4.84 14.99
N TYR A 56 -21.16 -3.53 14.69
CA TYR A 56 -20.41 -3.02 13.55
C TYR A 56 -18.90 -2.95 13.80
N ARG A 57 -18.44 -2.82 15.05
CA ARG A 57 -17.02 -2.98 15.39
C ARG A 57 -16.54 -4.41 15.14
N ASN A 58 -17.30 -5.41 15.59
CA ASN A 58 -16.96 -6.82 15.33
C ASN A 58 -16.98 -7.12 13.83
N ALA A 59 -17.95 -6.57 13.10
CA ALA A 59 -17.97 -6.66 11.65
C ALA A 59 -16.75 -5.98 11.01
N ALA A 60 -16.34 -4.81 11.48
CA ALA A 60 -15.13 -4.14 10.97
C ALA A 60 -13.88 -5.03 11.12
N HIS A 61 -13.75 -5.73 12.25
CA HIS A 61 -12.67 -6.69 12.47
C HIS A 61 -12.79 -7.90 11.54
N LEU A 62 -13.98 -8.49 11.38
CA LEU A 62 -14.21 -9.61 10.47
C LEU A 62 -13.83 -9.27 9.01
N HIS A 63 -14.11 -8.05 8.57
CA HIS A 63 -13.75 -7.54 7.24
C HIS A 63 -12.31 -7.01 7.14
N ARG A 64 -11.48 -7.18 8.19
CA ARG A 64 -10.09 -6.70 8.25
C ARG A 64 -9.95 -5.20 8.00
N PHE A 65 -10.94 -4.41 8.41
CA PHE A 65 -10.83 -2.95 8.41
C PHE A 65 -10.08 -2.42 9.63
N ILE A 66 -9.96 -3.25 10.67
CA ILE A 66 -9.21 -3.01 11.90
C ILE A 66 -8.53 -4.31 12.32
N ASP A 67 -7.37 -4.20 12.97
CA ASP A 67 -6.56 -5.36 13.36
C ASP A 67 -7.01 -5.99 14.68
N SER A 68 -7.74 -5.24 15.51
CA SER A 68 -8.18 -5.70 16.82
C SER A 68 -9.60 -5.22 17.16
N PRO A 69 -10.44 -6.08 17.75
CA PRO A 69 -11.79 -5.70 18.19
C PRO A 69 -11.78 -4.74 19.39
N GLY A 70 -10.63 -4.58 20.07
CA GLY A 70 -10.48 -3.69 21.22
C GLY A 70 -10.24 -2.22 20.86
N ILE A 71 -9.98 -1.91 19.59
CA ILE A 71 -9.66 -0.55 19.14
C ILE A 71 -10.87 0.38 19.32
N SER A 72 -10.63 1.63 19.70
CA SER A 72 -11.67 2.66 19.71
C SER A 72 -11.98 3.14 18.30
N LEU A 73 -13.17 3.72 18.08
CA LEU A 73 -13.51 4.30 16.78
C LEU A 73 -12.56 5.46 16.42
N LEU A 74 -12.14 6.23 17.43
CA LEU A 74 -11.23 7.35 17.21
C LEU A 74 -9.88 6.84 16.68
N ASP A 75 -9.32 5.82 17.32
CA ASP A 75 -8.04 5.23 16.91
C ASP A 75 -8.15 4.55 15.55
N ALA A 76 -9.25 3.84 15.27
CA ALA A 76 -9.50 3.25 13.96
C ALA A 76 -9.59 4.29 12.84
N LYS A 77 -10.10 5.49 13.14
CA LYS A 77 -10.10 6.61 12.18
C LYS A 77 -8.70 7.15 11.93
N LEU A 78 -7.84 7.21 12.96
CA LEU A 78 -6.44 7.65 12.83
C LEU A 78 -5.58 6.71 11.98
N LEU A 79 -5.97 5.43 11.85
CA LEU A 79 -5.34 4.50 10.92
C LEU A 79 -5.69 4.78 9.46
N CYS A 80 -6.71 5.60 9.20
CA CYS A 80 -7.15 5.99 7.87
C CYS A 80 -6.83 7.46 7.60
N SER A 81 -6.91 7.88 6.33
CA SER A 81 -6.86 9.30 5.99
C SER A 81 -8.02 10.05 6.65
N ASP A 82 -7.73 11.18 7.31
CA ASP A 82 -8.73 12.10 7.86
C ASP A 82 -9.77 12.51 6.81
N ARG A 83 -9.35 12.66 5.56
CA ARG A 83 -10.22 12.97 4.42
C ARG A 83 -11.26 11.88 4.23
N LEU A 84 -10.84 10.62 4.29
CA LEU A 84 -11.71 9.47 4.10
C LEU A 84 -12.73 9.36 5.24
N MET A 85 -12.30 9.66 6.46
CA MET A 85 -13.10 9.49 7.68
C MET A 85 -13.84 10.76 8.13
N LYS A 86 -13.86 11.80 7.30
CA LYS A 86 -14.61 13.03 7.57
C LYS A 86 -16.11 12.73 7.69
N GLY A 87 -16.68 13.13 8.82
CA GLY A 87 -18.11 12.92 9.13
C GLY A 87 -18.46 11.49 9.58
N VAL A 88 -17.48 10.62 9.80
CA VAL A 88 -17.70 9.29 10.39
C VAL A 88 -17.72 9.41 11.91
N ASP A 89 -18.87 9.17 12.53
CA ASP A 89 -19.12 9.29 13.97
C ASP A 89 -19.46 7.96 14.66
N SER A 90 -19.63 6.88 13.88
CA SER A 90 -20.09 5.58 14.34
C SER A 90 -19.42 4.44 13.58
N TRP A 91 -19.31 3.26 14.21
CA TRP A 91 -18.77 2.06 13.59
C TRP A 91 -19.53 1.62 12.33
N LYS A 92 -20.84 1.86 12.30
CA LYS A 92 -21.67 1.61 11.14
C LYS A 92 -21.26 2.49 9.96
N MET A 93 -21.13 3.80 10.17
CA MET A 93 -20.68 4.73 9.13
C MET A 93 -19.24 4.42 8.70
N PHE A 94 -18.38 4.01 9.63
CA PHE A 94 -17.01 3.58 9.34
C PHE A 94 -17.01 2.38 8.37
N CYS A 95 -17.75 1.32 8.69
CA CYS A 95 -17.91 0.16 7.82
C CYS A 95 -18.49 0.53 6.46
N GLN A 96 -19.56 1.35 6.44
CA GLN A 96 -20.16 1.82 5.19
C GLN A 96 -19.14 2.56 4.32
N ARG A 97 -18.34 3.45 4.91
CA ARG A 97 -17.31 4.21 4.18
C ARG A 97 -16.22 3.29 3.63
N ARG A 98 -15.74 2.33 4.41
CA ARG A 98 -14.75 1.34 3.97
C ARG A 98 -15.27 0.51 2.79
N PHE A 99 -16.49 -0.01 2.88
CA PHE A 99 -17.12 -0.74 1.77
C PHE A 99 -17.33 0.12 0.52
N GLN A 100 -17.66 1.41 0.67
CA GLN A 100 -17.77 2.31 -0.47
C GLN A 100 -16.43 2.48 -1.18
N VAL A 101 -15.32 2.59 -0.44
CA VAL A 101 -13.97 2.65 -1.01
C VAL A 101 -13.65 1.36 -1.77
N GLU A 102 -13.86 0.19 -1.15
CA GLU A 102 -13.61 -1.10 -1.82
C GLU A 102 -14.44 -1.26 -3.09
N LYS A 103 -15.72 -0.89 -3.04
CA LYS A 103 -16.58 -0.89 -4.23
C LYS A 103 -16.06 0.05 -5.31
N SER A 104 -15.53 1.22 -4.93
CA SER A 104 -14.94 2.17 -5.87
C SER A 104 -13.71 1.58 -6.55
N TRP A 105 -12.83 0.90 -5.80
CA TRP A 105 -11.64 0.23 -6.34
C TRP A 105 -11.96 -0.86 -7.36
N VAL A 106 -13.05 -1.61 -7.16
CA VAL A 106 -13.50 -2.63 -8.14
C VAL A 106 -14.39 -2.05 -9.25
N GLY A 107 -14.44 -0.72 -9.41
CA GLY A 107 -15.21 -0.04 -10.47
C GLY A 107 -16.73 -0.11 -10.28
N ARG A 108 -17.20 -0.43 -9.08
CA ARG A 108 -18.65 -0.53 -8.75
C ARG A 108 -19.20 0.73 -8.07
N SER A 109 -18.44 1.82 -8.07
CA SER A 109 -18.88 3.12 -7.58
C SER A 109 -18.27 4.24 -8.42
N LEU A 110 -18.90 5.42 -8.36
CA LEU A 110 -18.43 6.61 -9.06
C LEU A 110 -17.17 7.14 -8.35
N SER A 111 -16.07 7.23 -9.09
CA SER A 111 -14.89 7.96 -8.66
C SER A 111 -14.90 9.35 -9.29
N VAL A 112 -14.67 10.37 -8.48
CA VAL A 112 -14.57 11.75 -8.95
C VAL A 112 -13.10 12.08 -9.15
N MET A 113 -12.73 12.38 -10.39
CA MET A 113 -11.41 12.94 -10.67
C MET A 113 -11.32 14.33 -10.02
N GLN A 114 -10.28 14.54 -9.23
CA GLN A 114 -10.00 15.82 -8.60
C GLN A 114 -8.61 16.26 -9.02
N GLU A 115 -8.52 17.45 -9.60
CA GLU A 115 -7.26 18.09 -9.91
C GLU A 115 -6.75 18.81 -8.65
N SER A 116 -5.47 18.61 -8.33
CA SER A 116 -4.82 19.36 -7.26
C SER A 116 -4.24 20.66 -7.84
N ASN A 117 -4.35 21.76 -7.10
CA ASN A 117 -3.86 23.09 -7.50
C ASN A 117 -2.34 23.24 -7.38
N ILE A 118 -1.59 22.16 -7.56
CA ILE A 118 -0.12 22.19 -7.46
C ILE A 118 0.42 22.84 -8.73
N MET A 119 0.91 24.07 -8.60
CA MET A 119 1.56 24.79 -9.69
C MET A 119 3.01 24.32 -9.85
N ALA A 120 3.20 23.09 -10.32
CA ALA A 120 4.53 22.55 -10.61
C ALA A 120 4.72 22.39 -12.11
N LEU A 121 5.73 23.08 -12.66
CA LEU A 121 6.18 22.88 -14.03
C LEU A 121 6.93 21.54 -14.08
N ALA A 122 6.26 20.51 -14.61
CA ALA A 122 6.79 19.17 -14.86
C ALA A 122 7.24 18.38 -13.61
N ILE A 123 6.26 17.81 -12.91
CA ILE A 123 6.50 16.79 -11.87
C ILE A 123 7.13 15.57 -12.54
N GLN A 124 8.27 15.12 -12.01
CA GLN A 124 8.95 13.93 -12.48
C GLN A 124 8.58 12.70 -11.65
N HIS A 125 8.54 12.87 -10.32
CA HIS A 125 8.23 11.79 -9.39
C HIS A 125 7.43 12.36 -8.22
N PHE A 126 6.49 11.59 -7.68
CA PHE A 126 5.73 11.98 -6.51
C PHE A 126 5.33 10.81 -5.63
N ARG A 127 5.12 11.11 -4.35
CA ARG A 127 4.58 10.22 -3.32
C ARG A 127 3.56 11.00 -2.49
N VAL A 128 2.64 10.29 -1.86
CA VAL A 128 1.56 10.89 -1.07
C VAL A 128 1.66 10.42 0.37
N ASP A 129 1.66 11.37 1.31
CA ASP A 129 1.50 11.13 2.74
C ASP A 129 0.04 11.44 3.12
N ASP A 130 -0.84 10.47 2.89
CA ASP A 130 -2.27 10.61 3.15
C ASP A 130 -2.59 10.84 4.64
N LYS A 131 -1.75 10.31 5.54
CA LYS A 131 -1.89 10.49 6.99
C LYS A 131 -1.72 11.96 7.38
N HIS A 132 -0.84 12.69 6.70
CA HIS A 132 -0.57 14.10 6.99
C HIS A 132 -1.15 15.05 5.94
N GLY A 133 -1.85 14.51 4.94
CA GLY A 133 -2.46 15.28 3.85
C GLY A 133 -1.43 16.04 3.03
N CYS A 134 -0.28 15.43 2.76
CA CYS A 134 0.82 16.05 2.01
C CYS A 134 1.12 15.26 0.74
N ILE A 135 1.56 15.97 -0.29
CA ILE A 135 2.17 15.38 -1.48
C ILE A 135 3.63 15.80 -1.54
N ILE A 136 4.50 14.84 -1.82
CA ILE A 136 5.94 15.02 -1.92
C ILE A 136 6.30 14.79 -3.37
N TYR A 137 6.99 15.73 -4.01
CA TYR A 137 7.33 15.60 -5.42
C TYR A 137 8.65 16.26 -5.76
N SER A 138 9.30 15.72 -6.79
CA SER A 138 10.46 16.31 -7.46
C SER A 138 10.06 16.79 -8.86
N THR A 139 10.84 17.72 -9.40
CA THR A 139 10.59 18.24 -10.76
C THR A 139 11.68 17.83 -11.73
N LEU A 140 11.38 17.87 -13.03
CA LEU A 140 12.37 17.65 -14.08
C LEU A 140 13.58 18.59 -13.96
N TYR A 141 13.36 19.81 -13.48
CA TYR A 141 14.37 20.86 -13.35
C TYR A 141 15.10 20.85 -12.00
N GLY A 142 14.93 19.77 -11.23
CA GLY A 142 15.46 19.64 -9.88
C GLY A 142 14.52 20.20 -8.82
N GLY A 143 15.00 20.24 -7.59
CA GLY A 143 14.22 20.64 -6.43
C GLY A 143 13.27 19.54 -5.96
N LEU A 144 12.92 19.63 -4.69
CA LEU A 144 11.98 18.71 -4.04
C LEU A 144 11.04 19.51 -3.15
N PHE A 145 9.76 19.20 -3.23
CA PHE A 145 8.70 20.00 -2.65
C PHE A 145 7.74 19.11 -1.88
N VAL A 146 7.23 19.64 -0.78
CA VAL A 146 6.16 19.04 0.02
C VAL A 146 5.05 20.06 0.05
N ALA A 147 3.88 19.70 -0.47
CA ALA A 147 2.72 20.59 -0.56
C ALA A 147 1.51 19.98 0.16
N ASP A 148 0.62 20.85 0.63
CA ASP A 148 -0.69 20.44 1.12
C ASP A 148 -1.52 19.87 -0.05
N ILE A 149 -2.04 18.65 0.12
CA ILE A 149 -2.74 17.94 -0.97
C ILE A 149 -4.04 18.64 -1.42
N ILE A 150 -4.66 19.44 -0.54
CA ILE A 150 -5.93 20.12 -0.79
C ILE A 150 -5.67 21.53 -1.35
N GLN A 151 -4.81 22.29 -0.68
CA GLN A 151 -4.57 23.70 -1.02
C GLN A 151 -3.52 23.86 -2.13
N GLY A 152 -2.70 22.83 -2.38
CA GLY A 152 -1.55 22.92 -3.29
C GLY A 152 -0.43 23.83 -2.76
N ARG A 153 -0.56 24.36 -1.54
CA ARG A 153 0.43 25.26 -0.93
C ARG A 153 1.67 24.48 -0.53
N VAL A 154 2.83 24.93 -0.97
CA VAL A 154 4.13 24.40 -0.54
C VAL A 154 4.31 24.64 0.97
N LEU A 155 4.55 23.55 1.70
CA LEU A 155 4.79 23.51 3.14
C LEU A 155 6.29 23.47 3.44
N TRP A 156 7.07 22.77 2.61
CA TRP A 156 8.51 22.62 2.76
C TRP A 156 9.15 22.35 1.39
N SER A 157 10.40 22.76 1.18
CA SER A 157 11.11 22.45 -0.06
C SER A 157 12.64 22.54 0.06
N LEU A 158 13.30 21.78 -0.80
CA LEU A 158 14.73 21.86 -1.13
C LEU A 158 14.92 22.57 -2.47
N SER A 159 16.03 23.32 -2.60
CA SER A 159 16.31 24.15 -3.78
C SER A 159 16.54 23.32 -5.04
N THR A 160 16.25 23.91 -6.21
CA THR A 160 16.60 23.35 -7.52
C THR A 160 18.11 23.20 -7.72
N ASP A 161 18.91 24.01 -7.03
CA ASP A 161 20.38 23.91 -7.07
C ASP A 161 20.92 22.80 -6.14
N TYR A 162 20.07 22.26 -5.26
CA TYR A 162 20.46 21.25 -4.28
C TYR A 162 20.02 19.85 -4.72
N VAL A 163 18.74 19.70 -5.11
CA VAL A 163 18.22 18.42 -5.60
C VAL A 163 18.41 18.35 -7.11
N PRO A 164 19.10 17.32 -7.64
CA PRO A 164 19.47 17.26 -9.04
C PRO A 164 18.26 17.09 -9.97
N HIS A 165 18.51 17.41 -11.24
CA HIS A 165 17.51 17.28 -12.30
C HIS A 165 17.05 15.84 -12.44
N GLY A 166 15.73 15.63 -12.55
CA GLY A 166 15.15 14.30 -12.69
C GLY A 166 15.32 13.39 -11.47
N ALA A 167 15.62 13.94 -10.29
CA ALA A 167 15.70 13.16 -9.06
C ALA A 167 14.40 12.37 -8.81
N LYS A 168 14.54 11.10 -8.44
CA LYS A 168 13.44 10.24 -7.99
C LYS A 168 13.34 10.32 -6.48
N CYS A 169 12.12 10.43 -5.97
CA CYS A 169 11.87 10.54 -4.54
C CYS A 169 10.94 9.43 -4.03
N GLU A 170 11.39 8.68 -3.04
CA GLU A 170 10.62 7.66 -2.37
C GLU A 170 10.19 8.14 -0.98
N PHE A 171 9.02 7.72 -0.51
CA PHE A 171 8.52 8.09 0.81
C PHE A 171 7.66 7.00 1.40
N ASP A 172 7.90 6.68 2.67
CA ASP A 172 7.06 5.81 3.48
C ASP A 172 7.33 6.02 4.99
N GLU A 173 6.30 5.86 5.81
CA GLU A 173 6.33 5.97 7.28
C GLU A 173 7.18 7.12 7.84
N GLY A 174 7.17 8.28 7.17
CA GLY A 174 7.89 9.49 7.60
C GLY A 174 9.37 9.55 7.18
N TYR A 175 9.86 8.60 6.38
CA TYR A 175 11.17 8.67 5.75
C TYR A 175 11.01 9.11 4.29
N LEU A 176 11.82 10.08 3.88
CA LEU A 176 11.91 10.60 2.53
C LEU A 176 13.30 10.28 2.00
N LEU A 177 13.37 9.66 0.83
CA LEU A 177 14.61 9.29 0.17
C LEU A 177 14.66 9.88 -1.22
N PHE A 178 15.81 10.36 -1.65
CA PHE A 178 16.02 10.75 -3.05
C PHE A 178 17.48 10.66 -3.44
N ASN A 179 17.74 10.54 -4.74
CA ASN A 179 19.10 10.54 -5.25
C ASN A 179 19.74 11.93 -5.22
N ARG A 180 20.99 11.95 -4.78
CA ARG A 180 21.92 13.07 -4.91
C ARG A 180 22.88 12.79 -6.07
N ASP A 181 23.56 13.85 -6.51
CA ASP A 181 24.76 13.69 -7.32
C ASP A 181 25.86 12.92 -6.54
N ASN A 182 26.79 12.28 -7.25
CA ASN A 182 27.90 11.48 -6.70
C ASN A 182 27.53 10.13 -6.06
N ASP A 183 26.49 9.49 -6.58
CA ASP A 183 26.11 8.12 -6.19
C ASP A 183 25.69 7.94 -4.71
N TYR A 184 25.11 8.98 -4.12
CA TYR A 184 24.49 8.92 -2.79
C TYR A 184 22.97 8.98 -2.85
N ILE A 185 22.33 8.33 -1.88
CA ILE A 185 20.91 8.50 -1.57
C ILE A 185 20.81 9.26 -0.25
N GLU A 186 20.15 10.42 -0.31
CA GLU A 186 19.83 11.17 0.89
C GLU A 186 18.59 10.60 1.55
N VAL A 187 18.66 10.43 2.87
CA VAL A 187 17.54 10.02 3.68
C VAL A 187 17.22 11.14 4.66
N TRP A 188 15.96 11.49 4.70
CA TRP A 188 15.40 12.54 5.53
C TRP A 188 14.26 11.99 6.37
N ARG A 189 14.16 12.44 7.62
CA ARG A 189 13.13 12.02 8.57
C ARG A 189 12.15 13.17 8.81
N ARG A 190 10.85 12.87 8.77
CA ARG A 190 9.78 13.83 9.06
C ARG A 190 9.98 14.40 10.46
N SER A 191 9.89 15.72 10.58
CA SER A 191 10.35 16.45 11.77
C SER A 191 9.60 16.06 13.04
N CYS A 192 8.30 15.79 12.94
CA CYS A 192 7.48 15.37 14.09
C CYS A 192 7.79 13.97 14.60
N ASP A 193 8.44 13.13 13.80
CA ASP A 193 8.79 11.76 14.17
C ASP A 193 10.30 11.60 14.41
N PHE A 194 11.03 12.71 14.43
CA PHE A 194 12.46 12.70 14.63
C PHE A 194 12.77 12.48 16.12
N ASN A 195 13.43 11.37 16.44
CA ASN A 195 13.84 11.06 17.79
C ASN A 195 15.37 11.15 17.91
N ASN A 196 15.88 12.15 18.64
CA ASN A 196 17.33 12.34 18.83
C ASN A 196 18.00 11.16 19.58
N ALA A 197 17.24 10.30 20.26
CA ALA A 197 17.79 9.13 20.95
C ALA A 197 18.11 7.96 20.00
N ILE A 198 17.59 7.98 18.77
CA ILE A 198 17.77 6.93 17.77
C ILE A 198 18.43 7.61 16.58
N LEU A 199 19.74 7.41 16.43
CA LEU A 199 20.50 7.93 15.29
C LEU A 199 21.07 6.75 14.50
N PRO A 200 21.18 6.88 13.17
CA PRO A 200 21.81 5.86 12.36
C PRO A 200 23.31 5.76 12.70
N ALA A 201 23.81 4.54 12.83
CA ALA A 201 25.15 4.30 13.36
C ALA A 201 26.28 4.38 12.32
N VAL A 202 25.96 4.36 11.02
CA VAL A 202 26.95 4.02 9.97
C VAL A 202 27.17 5.15 8.96
N SER A 203 26.22 6.06 8.76
CA SER A 203 26.27 7.06 7.68
C SER A 203 25.65 8.39 8.08
N GLU A 204 26.35 9.17 8.90
CA GLU A 204 25.83 10.47 9.34
C GLU A 204 25.56 11.44 8.17
N PRO A 205 24.56 12.33 8.30
CA PRO A 205 24.36 13.43 7.37
C PRO A 205 25.61 14.30 7.21
N ASP A 206 25.92 14.69 5.97
CA ASP A 206 27.04 15.59 5.70
C ASP A 206 26.68 17.07 5.87
N GLU A 207 27.68 17.94 5.77
CA GLU A 207 27.51 19.40 5.88
C GLU A 207 26.52 19.95 4.84
N MET A 208 26.52 19.40 3.63
CA MET A 208 25.62 19.85 2.56
C MET A 208 24.15 19.57 2.93
N GLN A 209 23.86 18.40 3.49
CA GLN A 209 22.52 18.02 3.95
C GLN A 209 22.06 18.90 5.13
N TRP A 210 22.96 19.22 6.05
CA TRP A 210 22.69 20.15 7.15
C TRP A 210 22.42 21.58 6.67
N ASP A 211 23.22 22.09 5.75
CA ASP A 211 23.03 23.42 5.16
C ASP A 211 21.69 23.54 4.45
N ALA A 212 21.31 22.51 3.68
CA ALA A 212 20.02 22.46 3.02
C ALA A 212 18.86 22.46 4.01
N PHE A 213 19.00 21.72 5.12
CA PHE A 213 18.02 21.72 6.21
C PHE A 213 17.86 23.10 6.86
N VAL A 214 18.96 23.79 7.17
CA VAL A 214 18.92 25.14 7.75
C VAL A 214 18.21 26.11 6.79
N LYS A 215 18.62 26.13 5.52
CA LYS A 215 18.00 26.98 4.49
C LYS A 215 16.51 26.70 4.32
N ALA A 216 16.11 25.43 4.31
CA ALA A 216 14.71 25.04 4.20
C ALA A 216 13.90 25.46 5.44
N SER A 217 14.48 25.28 6.64
CA SER A 217 13.85 25.66 7.91
C SER A 217 13.66 27.17 8.04
N GLU A 218 14.60 27.96 7.53
CA GLU A 218 14.48 29.42 7.48
C GLU A 218 13.44 29.89 6.46
N ARG A 219 13.43 29.28 5.27
CA ARG A 219 12.48 29.61 4.20
C ARG A 219 11.03 29.30 4.58
N HIS A 220 10.83 28.18 5.27
CA HIS A 220 9.51 27.64 5.57
C HIS A 220 9.21 27.65 7.06
N ARG A 221 9.51 28.75 7.77
CA ARG A 221 9.21 28.83 9.21
C ARG A 221 7.72 28.64 9.48
N SER A 222 7.40 27.72 10.38
CA SER A 222 6.03 27.39 10.77
C SER A 222 6.01 26.92 12.22
N ASP A 223 4.99 27.35 12.97
CA ASP A 223 4.74 26.87 14.34
C ASP A 223 4.30 25.40 14.36
N LYS A 224 3.83 24.89 13.21
CA LYS A 224 3.43 23.50 13.01
C LYS A 224 4.19 22.97 11.80
N PRO A 225 5.35 22.30 11.99
CA PRO A 225 6.23 21.85 10.91
C PRO A 225 5.69 20.60 10.19
N ARG A 226 4.39 20.59 9.86
CA ARG A 226 3.75 19.52 9.10
C ARG A 226 4.38 19.44 7.71
N GLY A 227 4.85 18.26 7.34
CA GLY A 227 5.53 18.05 6.06
C GLY A 227 6.97 18.56 6.01
N HIS A 228 7.54 18.97 7.14
CA HIS A 228 8.96 19.33 7.20
C HIS A 228 9.82 18.11 7.48
N PHE A 229 11.04 18.12 6.96
CA PHE A 229 11.98 17.03 7.12
C PHE A 229 13.31 17.50 7.70
N ARG A 230 14.01 16.59 8.37
CA ARG A 230 15.34 16.77 8.95
C ARG A 230 16.30 15.73 8.34
N PRO A 231 17.60 16.04 8.21
CA PRO A 231 18.60 15.08 7.76
C PRO A 231 18.61 13.85 8.67
N TRP A 232 18.64 12.65 8.07
CA TRP A 232 18.69 11.39 8.82
C TRP A 232 20.00 10.65 8.57
N THR A 233 20.24 10.23 7.33
CA THR A 233 21.43 9.46 6.93
C THR A 233 21.79 9.76 5.48
N LEU A 234 23.02 9.42 5.08
CA LEU A 234 23.50 9.52 3.70
C LEU A 234 24.02 8.16 3.21
N LEU A 235 23.23 7.44 2.41
CA LEU A 235 23.59 6.11 1.94
C LEU A 235 24.49 6.19 0.70
N GLN A 236 25.70 5.62 0.77
CA GLN A 236 26.53 5.44 -0.40
C GLN A 236 26.04 4.23 -1.18
N VAL A 237 25.80 4.39 -2.48
CA VAL A 237 25.45 3.26 -3.35
C VAL A 237 26.42 3.17 -4.52
N PRO A 238 26.61 1.98 -5.13
CA PRO A 238 27.68 1.81 -6.11
C PRO A 238 27.47 2.56 -7.44
N SER A 239 26.22 2.90 -7.79
CA SER A 239 25.89 3.78 -8.92
C SER A 239 24.39 4.13 -8.90
N VAL A 240 24.03 5.42 -8.83
CA VAL A 240 22.62 5.86 -8.75
C VAL A 240 22.02 6.21 -10.10
N THR A 241 22.85 6.70 -11.04
CA THR A 241 22.40 7.27 -12.32
C THR A 241 21.61 6.30 -13.22
N ALA A 242 21.71 4.99 -12.98
CA ALA A 242 20.97 3.96 -13.69
C ALA A 242 20.23 2.98 -12.76
N ALA A 243 19.90 3.42 -11.54
CA ALA A 243 19.27 2.59 -10.54
C ALA A 243 17.75 2.76 -10.49
N THR A 244 17.08 1.65 -10.18
CA THR A 244 15.67 1.64 -9.78
C THR A 244 15.62 1.74 -8.27
N LEU A 245 14.84 2.69 -7.78
CA LEU A 245 14.66 2.95 -6.35
C LEU A 245 13.25 2.52 -5.98
N CYS A 246 13.11 1.74 -4.91
CA CYS A 246 11.81 1.37 -4.36
C CYS A 246 11.91 1.36 -2.84
N PHE A 247 10.94 1.97 -2.17
CA PHE A 247 10.90 2.00 -0.71
C PHE A 247 9.59 1.44 -0.18
N LEU A 248 9.70 0.51 0.78
CA LEU A 248 8.61 0.01 1.59
C LEU A 248 9.14 -0.16 3.01
N TYR A 249 8.69 0.68 3.92
CA TYR A 249 9.24 0.76 5.27
C TYR A 249 9.28 -0.63 5.95
N PRO A 250 10.40 -1.01 6.61
CA PRO A 250 11.62 -0.22 6.83
C PRO A 250 12.68 -0.37 5.71
N THR A 251 12.38 -1.10 4.63
CA THR A 251 13.38 -1.49 3.64
C THR A 251 13.38 -0.62 2.40
N PHE A 252 14.57 -0.17 2.05
CA PHE A 252 14.85 0.51 0.79
C PHE A 252 15.63 -0.40 -0.14
N LEU A 253 15.16 -0.51 -1.38
CA LEU A 253 15.76 -1.31 -2.44
C LEU A 253 16.38 -0.39 -3.48
N VAL A 254 17.64 -0.68 -3.83
CA VAL A 254 18.31 -0.14 -5.00
C VAL A 254 18.68 -1.29 -5.91
N VAL A 255 18.11 -1.30 -7.12
CA VAL A 255 18.49 -2.22 -8.18
C VAL A 255 19.43 -1.48 -9.12
N TYR A 256 20.67 -1.95 -9.22
CA TYR A 256 21.67 -1.42 -10.13
C TYR A 256 22.48 -2.56 -10.73
N LYS A 257 22.65 -2.54 -12.05
CA LYS A 257 23.32 -3.65 -12.78
C LYS A 257 22.77 -4.99 -12.27
N GLU A 258 23.66 -5.93 -11.95
CA GLU A 258 23.37 -7.32 -11.55
C GLU A 258 23.05 -7.46 -10.06
N HIS A 259 22.81 -6.34 -9.37
CA HIS A 259 22.65 -6.31 -7.93
C HIS A 259 21.34 -5.64 -7.54
N ALA A 260 20.72 -6.21 -6.51
CA ALA A 260 19.66 -5.61 -5.74
C ALA A 260 20.13 -5.55 -4.29
N ILE A 261 20.36 -4.35 -3.77
CA ILE A 261 20.77 -4.14 -2.38
C ILE A 261 19.57 -3.60 -1.60
N LEU A 262 19.33 -4.20 -0.43
CA LEU A 262 18.32 -3.81 0.51
C LEU A 262 18.99 -3.16 1.71
N TRP A 263 18.52 -1.97 2.09
CA TRP A 263 18.90 -1.30 3.32
C TRP A 263 17.74 -1.32 4.30
N ASP A 264 18.05 -1.52 5.58
CA ASP A 264 17.20 -1.12 6.68
C ASP A 264 17.41 0.38 6.96
N ILE A 265 16.42 1.20 6.66
CA ILE A 265 16.55 2.65 6.73
C ILE A 265 16.72 3.21 8.15
N PRO A 266 16.00 2.73 9.17
CA PRO A 266 16.21 3.19 10.55
C PRO A 266 17.66 3.02 11.01
N THR A 267 18.29 1.87 10.73
CA THR A 267 19.69 1.61 11.13
C THR A 267 20.73 2.02 10.08
N SER A 268 20.31 2.29 8.85
CA SER A 268 21.16 2.56 7.68
C SER A 268 22.08 1.40 7.30
N GLN A 269 21.73 0.16 7.68
CA GLN A 269 22.54 -1.01 7.38
C GLN A 269 22.03 -1.76 6.17
N VAL A 270 22.95 -2.34 5.39
CA VAL A 270 22.58 -3.29 4.33
C VAL A 270 22.05 -4.57 4.98
N SER A 271 20.80 -4.89 4.71
CA SER A 271 20.15 -6.10 5.22
C SER A 271 20.35 -7.30 4.31
N LEU A 272 20.34 -7.09 2.98
CA LEU A 272 20.48 -8.15 1.99
C LEU A 272 21.10 -7.61 0.70
N THR A 273 21.93 -8.43 0.05
CA THR A 273 22.41 -8.18 -1.31
C THR A 273 22.10 -9.40 -2.16
N ILE A 274 21.34 -9.19 -3.23
CA ILE A 274 20.99 -10.21 -4.21
C ILE A 274 21.82 -9.94 -5.46
N THR A 275 22.49 -10.98 -5.97
CA THR A 275 23.18 -10.95 -7.24
C THR A 275 22.48 -11.88 -8.22
N PHE A 276 22.18 -11.40 -9.42
CA PHE A 276 21.49 -12.17 -10.46
C PHE A 276 22.28 -12.17 -11.77
N ALA A 277 22.04 -13.18 -12.61
CA ALA A 277 22.85 -13.43 -13.79
C ALA A 277 22.72 -12.33 -14.87
N GLN A 278 23.86 -11.96 -15.46
CA GLN A 278 24.00 -10.94 -16.51
C GLN A 278 23.08 -11.16 -17.73
N SER A 279 22.73 -12.42 -18.04
CA SER A 279 21.83 -12.77 -19.15
C SER A 279 20.40 -12.23 -19.00
N ALA A 280 20.00 -11.79 -17.81
CA ALA A 280 18.70 -11.17 -17.56
C ALA A 280 18.63 -9.70 -18.02
N MET A 281 19.77 -9.04 -18.29
CA MET A 281 19.84 -7.61 -18.63
C MET A 281 20.39 -7.37 -20.04
N ILE A 282 19.90 -8.13 -21.01
CA ILE A 282 20.27 -7.93 -22.41
C ILE A 282 19.79 -6.55 -22.86
N ASP A 283 20.78 -5.69 -23.11
CA ASP A 283 20.78 -4.46 -23.89
C ASP A 283 20.16 -3.19 -23.27
N ARG A 284 21.01 -2.39 -22.60
CA ARG A 284 20.70 -1.02 -22.15
C ARG A 284 20.77 0.03 -23.27
N SER A 285 20.95 -0.39 -24.53
CA SER A 285 21.07 0.52 -25.69
C SER A 285 19.87 1.45 -25.87
N HIS A 286 18.70 1.11 -25.29
CA HIS A 286 17.46 1.87 -25.47
C HIS A 286 16.89 2.55 -24.21
N GLY A 287 17.67 2.71 -23.14
CA GLY A 287 17.20 3.49 -21.97
C GLY A 287 16.05 2.85 -21.19
N CYS A 288 15.80 1.55 -21.37
CA CYS A 288 14.84 0.80 -20.56
C CYS A 288 15.28 0.83 -19.08
N THR A 289 14.53 1.56 -18.26
CA THR A 289 14.71 1.54 -16.81
C THR A 289 14.10 0.26 -16.27
N ASN A 290 14.89 -0.52 -15.54
CA ASN A 290 14.33 -1.62 -14.74
C ASN A 290 13.25 -1.04 -13.82
N ASN A 291 12.18 -1.80 -13.58
CA ASN A 291 11.18 -1.46 -12.57
C ASN A 291 11.27 -2.48 -11.44
N ALA A 292 11.03 -2.04 -10.22
CA ALA A 292 11.10 -2.90 -9.06
C ALA A 292 10.00 -2.52 -8.08
N GLN A 293 9.47 -3.53 -7.39
CA GLN A 293 8.45 -3.37 -6.38
C GLN A 293 8.73 -4.28 -5.20
N LEU A 294 8.50 -3.74 -4.00
CA LEU A 294 8.60 -4.47 -2.74
C LEU A 294 7.22 -4.83 -2.22
N THR A 295 7.12 -6.01 -1.60
CA THR A 295 6.06 -6.36 -0.65
C THR A 295 6.68 -6.72 0.70
N GLU A 296 5.85 -7.12 1.66
CA GLU A 296 6.33 -7.56 2.97
C GLU A 296 7.32 -8.75 2.86
N THR A 297 7.11 -9.64 1.89
CA THR A 297 7.87 -10.90 1.78
C THR A 297 8.58 -11.09 0.44
N LEU A 298 8.23 -10.30 -0.59
CA LEU A 298 8.70 -10.51 -1.96
C LEU A 298 9.33 -9.25 -2.55
N ILE A 299 10.21 -9.48 -3.52
CA ILE A 299 10.82 -8.46 -4.36
C ILE A 299 10.52 -8.82 -5.81
N PHE A 300 9.84 -7.93 -6.51
CA PHE A 300 9.59 -8.05 -7.94
C PHE A 300 10.58 -7.17 -8.69
N ILE A 301 11.32 -7.73 -9.64
CA ILE A 301 12.22 -6.99 -10.52
C ILE A 301 11.84 -7.28 -11.96
N CYS A 302 11.44 -6.24 -12.68
CA CYS A 302 11.15 -6.26 -14.09
C CYS A 302 12.39 -5.77 -14.85
N PHE A 303 12.99 -6.70 -15.58
CA PHE A 303 13.98 -6.47 -16.62
C PHE A 303 13.30 -6.32 -17.99
N ASP A 304 14.06 -5.92 -19.01
CA ASP A 304 13.54 -5.69 -20.36
C ASP A 304 12.70 -6.86 -20.91
N LYS A 305 13.17 -8.10 -20.69
CA LYS A 305 12.53 -9.31 -21.25
C LYS A 305 12.07 -10.32 -20.21
N GLN A 306 12.17 -9.99 -18.93
CA GLN A 306 11.93 -10.94 -17.86
C GLN A 306 11.46 -10.23 -16.60
N MET A 307 10.49 -10.82 -15.91
CA MET A 307 10.17 -10.47 -14.54
C MET A 307 10.64 -11.58 -13.61
N THR A 308 11.38 -11.23 -12.58
CA THR A 308 11.88 -12.19 -11.59
C THR A 308 11.37 -11.81 -10.21
N VAL A 309 10.97 -12.83 -9.44
CA VAL A 309 10.50 -12.68 -8.07
C VAL A 309 11.51 -13.31 -7.13
N PHE A 310 11.94 -12.54 -6.13
CA PHE A 310 12.85 -12.97 -5.09
C PHE A 310 12.17 -12.94 -3.73
N SER A 311 12.60 -13.82 -2.84
CA SER A 311 12.28 -13.78 -1.41
C SER A 311 13.03 -12.62 -0.75
N ARG A 312 12.34 -11.84 0.08
CA ARG A 312 12.95 -10.76 0.87
C ARG A 312 13.71 -11.27 2.09
N VAL A 313 13.45 -12.51 2.52
CA VAL A 313 14.05 -13.11 3.72
C VAL A 313 15.50 -13.53 3.47
N ASP A 314 15.75 -14.19 2.34
CA ASP A 314 17.03 -14.83 2.03
C ASP A 314 17.56 -14.47 0.62
N GLY A 315 16.78 -13.72 -0.17
CA GLY A 315 17.17 -13.35 -1.53
C GLY A 315 17.02 -14.45 -2.55
N ALA A 316 16.42 -15.59 -2.18
CA ALA A 316 16.25 -16.72 -3.09
C ALA A 316 15.34 -16.33 -4.27
N GLN A 317 15.73 -16.67 -5.49
CA GLN A 317 14.86 -16.52 -6.65
C GLN A 317 13.73 -17.55 -6.56
N LEU A 318 12.50 -17.09 -6.40
CA LEU A 318 11.31 -17.93 -6.27
C LEU A 318 10.66 -18.19 -7.62
N TYR A 319 10.67 -17.20 -8.50
CA TYR A 319 9.98 -17.29 -9.78
C TYR A 319 10.65 -16.41 -10.83
N SER A 320 10.47 -16.79 -12.10
CA SER A 320 10.98 -16.06 -13.24
C SER A 320 10.04 -16.27 -14.43
N LEU A 321 9.63 -15.17 -15.06
CA LEU A 321 8.77 -15.14 -16.23
C LEU A 321 9.45 -14.37 -17.36
N SER A 322 9.73 -15.06 -18.47
CA SER A 322 10.29 -14.47 -19.70
C SER A 322 9.18 -14.06 -20.68
N ILE A 323 9.38 -13.00 -21.46
CA ILE A 323 8.46 -12.60 -22.54
C ILE A 323 8.20 -13.75 -23.51
N SER A 324 9.20 -14.60 -23.80
CA SER A 324 9.02 -15.78 -24.67
C SER A 324 7.99 -16.79 -24.15
N GLN A 325 7.74 -16.78 -22.83
CA GLN A 325 6.71 -17.61 -22.20
C GLN A 325 5.33 -16.94 -22.26
N ILE A 326 5.28 -15.60 -22.32
CA ILE A 326 4.05 -14.80 -22.40
C ILE A 326 3.52 -14.74 -23.84
N SER A 327 4.38 -14.73 -24.85
CA SER A 327 3.98 -14.73 -26.28
C SER A 327 3.18 -15.96 -26.70
N HIS A 328 3.06 -16.97 -25.84
CA HIS A 328 2.24 -18.17 -26.05
C HIS A 328 0.99 -18.25 -25.15
N GLY A 329 0.69 -17.22 -24.35
CA GLY A 329 -0.55 -17.14 -23.57
C GLY A 329 -0.50 -16.05 -22.49
N PHE A 330 -1.61 -15.31 -22.31
CA PHE A 330 -1.77 -14.41 -21.16
C PHE A 330 -1.73 -15.24 -19.87
N THR A 331 -0.70 -15.01 -19.06
CA THR A 331 -0.54 -15.69 -17.76
C THR A 331 -1.06 -14.76 -16.68
N ASN A 332 -2.13 -15.16 -15.97
CA ASN A 332 -2.51 -14.49 -14.73
C ASN A 332 -1.69 -15.10 -13.60
N LEU A 333 -0.92 -14.27 -12.90
CA LEU A 333 -0.26 -14.66 -11.66
C LEU A 333 -1.21 -14.36 -10.50
N GLU A 334 -1.78 -15.41 -9.90
CA GLU A 334 -2.50 -15.30 -8.63
C GLU A 334 -1.51 -15.61 -7.49
N ILE A 335 -1.32 -14.67 -6.57
CA ILE A 335 -0.64 -14.94 -5.32
C ILE A 335 -1.65 -15.64 -4.41
N LEU A 336 -1.50 -16.94 -4.23
CA LEU A 336 -2.28 -17.67 -3.24
C LEU A 336 -1.58 -17.52 -1.89
N SER A 337 -2.11 -16.66 -1.02
CA SER A 337 -1.80 -16.73 0.40
C SER A 337 -2.32 -18.07 0.91
N ASN A 338 -1.46 -18.91 1.47
CA ASN A 338 -1.93 -20.10 2.15
C ASN A 338 -2.84 -19.70 3.33
N GLU A 339 -3.92 -20.47 3.48
CA GLU A 339 -4.92 -20.52 4.56
C GLU A 339 -6.10 -19.52 4.55
N PRO A 340 -7.31 -20.01 4.20
CA PRO A 340 -8.53 -19.69 4.91
C PRO A 340 -8.69 -20.63 6.14
N TYR A 341 -8.97 -20.05 7.32
CA TYR A 341 -9.50 -20.79 8.48
C TYR A 341 -8.64 -21.97 9.01
N SER A 342 -7.51 -21.69 9.66
CA SER A 342 -7.08 -22.53 10.79
C SER A 342 -6.33 -21.72 11.85
N GLN A 343 -6.86 -21.74 13.08
CA GLN A 343 -6.13 -21.32 14.26
C GLN A 343 -5.21 -22.48 14.65
N THR A 344 -3.92 -22.41 14.30
CA THR A 344 -2.85 -23.06 15.07
C THR A 344 -1.51 -22.42 14.75
N SER A 345 -0.75 -22.12 15.80
CA SER A 345 0.54 -21.45 15.76
C SER A 345 1.66 -22.30 15.14
N ALA A 346 2.66 -21.57 14.63
CA ALA A 346 4.07 -21.91 14.46
C ALA A 346 4.51 -22.42 13.07
N ALA A 347 5.19 -21.49 12.36
CA ALA A 347 6.34 -21.72 11.49
C ALA A 347 6.16 -22.67 10.29
N ALA A 348 5.49 -22.20 9.24
CA ALA A 348 5.79 -22.55 7.86
C ALA A 348 5.04 -21.58 6.92
N ASP A 349 5.47 -20.32 6.87
CA ASP A 349 4.82 -19.31 6.03
C ASP A 349 5.52 -19.24 4.67
N GLY A 350 5.09 -20.12 3.76
CA GLY A 350 5.50 -20.10 2.36
C GLY A 350 4.32 -19.66 1.51
N ALA A 351 4.35 -18.42 1.02
CA ALA A 351 3.46 -18.01 -0.06
C ALA A 351 3.81 -18.84 -1.31
N VAL A 352 2.86 -19.65 -1.79
CA VAL A 352 3.07 -20.45 -3.01
C VAL A 352 2.50 -19.67 -4.19
N LEU A 353 3.38 -19.22 -5.07
CA LEU A 353 2.97 -18.65 -6.36
C LEU A 353 2.59 -19.82 -7.29
N ILE A 354 1.30 -19.94 -7.63
CA ILE A 354 0.84 -20.92 -8.63
C ILE A 354 0.46 -20.15 -9.90
N PRO A 355 1.21 -20.32 -11.01
CA PRO A 355 0.80 -19.79 -12.30
C PRO A 355 -0.50 -20.47 -12.73
N ARG A 356 -1.55 -19.70 -13.01
CA ARG A 356 -2.76 -20.24 -13.66
C ARG A 356 -2.77 -19.85 -15.13
N THR A 357 -2.61 -20.86 -15.98
CA THR A 357 -2.85 -20.73 -17.42
C THR A 357 -4.36 -20.57 -17.64
N VAL A 358 -4.79 -19.39 -18.07
CA VAL A 358 -6.16 -19.20 -18.54
C VAL A 358 -6.17 -19.42 -20.05
N HIS A 359 -6.87 -20.44 -20.53
CA HIS A 359 -7.09 -20.61 -21.97
C HIS A 359 -7.92 -19.44 -22.51
N VAL A 360 -7.45 -18.76 -23.55
CA VAL A 360 -8.16 -17.64 -24.18
C VAL A 360 -8.44 -17.93 -25.66
N TYR A 361 -9.66 -17.60 -26.08
CA TYR A 361 -10.09 -17.56 -27.47
C TYR A 361 -9.42 -16.41 -28.22
N LYS A 362 -8.79 -16.70 -29.37
CA LYS A 362 -8.21 -15.71 -30.28
C LYS A 362 -9.23 -14.61 -30.61
N GLN A 363 -8.93 -13.36 -30.25
CA GLN A 363 -9.53 -12.18 -30.87
C GLN A 363 -8.47 -11.59 -31.82
N SER A 364 -8.90 -11.30 -33.05
CA SER A 364 -8.05 -11.10 -34.23
C SER A 364 -7.10 -9.90 -34.16
N ASP A 365 -5.90 -10.12 -34.70
CA ASP A 365 -4.75 -9.23 -34.80
C ASP A 365 -5.08 -7.85 -35.42
N SER A 366 -4.67 -6.77 -34.73
CA SER A 366 -4.37 -5.47 -35.37
C SER A 366 -3.74 -4.43 -34.42
N TRP A 367 -2.68 -4.75 -33.66
CA TRP A 367 -1.80 -3.73 -33.07
C TRP A 367 -0.34 -4.20 -33.11
N GLY A 368 0.56 -3.33 -33.59
CA GLY A 368 1.94 -3.66 -33.95
C GLY A 368 2.87 -4.02 -32.80
N ASP A 369 3.90 -4.81 -33.13
CA ASP A 369 4.95 -5.34 -32.26
C ASP A 369 5.70 -4.23 -31.50
N SER A 370 5.33 -4.05 -30.23
CA SER A 370 6.16 -3.41 -29.22
C SER A 370 5.80 -3.97 -27.84
N GLY A 371 6.31 -5.17 -27.55
CA GLY A 371 6.11 -5.84 -26.28
C GLY A 371 6.98 -5.24 -25.18
N TYR A 372 6.47 -4.23 -24.48
CA TYR A 372 7.08 -3.67 -23.27
C TYR A 372 6.27 -4.08 -22.03
N PHE A 373 6.95 -4.36 -20.92
CA PHE A 373 6.27 -4.50 -19.62
C PHE A 373 5.80 -3.13 -19.14
N VAL A 374 4.49 -2.88 -19.17
CA VAL A 374 3.86 -1.75 -18.45
C VAL A 374 3.02 -2.34 -17.33
N SER A 375 3.36 -2.02 -16.08
CA SER A 375 2.57 -2.40 -14.91
C SER A 375 1.41 -1.43 -14.74
N ASP A 376 0.36 -1.57 -15.56
CA ASP A 376 -0.93 -0.91 -15.36
C ASP A 376 -1.95 -1.95 -14.87
N HIS A 377 -2.32 -1.88 -13.58
CA HIS A 377 -3.37 -2.72 -13.02
C HIS A 377 -4.76 -2.15 -13.36
N LYS A 378 -5.41 -2.69 -14.39
CA LYS A 378 -6.87 -2.64 -14.55
C LYS A 378 -7.41 -4.07 -14.69
N PHE A 379 -8.19 -4.52 -13.70
CA PHE A 379 -8.94 -5.78 -13.81
C PHE A 379 -10.24 -5.55 -14.59
N ALA A 380 -10.45 -6.35 -15.64
CA ALA A 380 -11.69 -6.46 -16.38
C ALA A 380 -12.73 -7.28 -15.61
N SER A 381 -13.99 -6.83 -15.70
CA SER A 381 -15.14 -7.24 -14.91
C SER A 381 -15.83 -8.53 -15.37
N GLY A 382 -16.23 -9.37 -14.41
CA GLY A 382 -17.42 -10.23 -14.52
C GLY A 382 -18.63 -9.55 -13.87
N THR A 383 -19.70 -9.38 -14.62
CA THR A 383 -20.93 -8.66 -14.23
C THR A 383 -21.92 -9.59 -13.51
N PHE A 384 -22.40 -9.16 -12.35
CA PHE A 384 -23.75 -9.46 -11.86
C PHE A 384 -24.29 -8.18 -11.22
N SER A 385 -25.36 -7.65 -11.80
CA SER A 385 -26.06 -6.45 -11.35
C SER A 385 -27.20 -6.81 -10.39
N PHE A 386 -27.24 -6.14 -9.24
CA PHE A 386 -28.43 -6.04 -8.40
C PHE A 386 -28.80 -4.55 -8.26
N PRO A 387 -30.10 -4.22 -8.16
CA PRO A 387 -30.58 -2.84 -8.20
C PRO A 387 -30.22 -2.08 -6.91
N PRO A 388 -30.09 -0.75 -6.96
CA PRO A 388 -29.82 0.05 -5.77
C PRO A 388 -31.13 0.25 -4.97
N PRO A 389 -31.01 0.42 -3.65
CA PRO A 389 -31.90 1.38 -3.02
C PRO A 389 -31.13 2.34 -2.09
N TRP A 390 -31.29 3.62 -2.39
CA TRP A 390 -31.27 4.66 -1.36
C TRP A 390 -32.72 4.95 -1.00
N GLN A 391 -33.07 4.77 0.27
CA GLN A 391 -33.82 5.68 1.16
C GLN A 391 -34.02 5.01 2.52
#